data_AF-A0ABD1Y6P6-F1
#
_entry.id   AF-A0ABD1Y6P6-F1
#
_cell.length_a   1.000
_cell.length_b   1.000
_cell.length_c   1.000
_cell.angle_alpha   90.00
_cell.angle_beta   90.00
_cell.angle_gamma   90.00
#
_symmetry.space_group_name_H-M   'P 1'
#
loop_
_entity.id
_entity.type
_entity.pdbx_description
1 polymer ?
#
loop_
_entity_poly.entity_id
_entity_poly.type
_entity_poly.pdbx_seq_one_letter_code
_entity_poly.pdbx_strand_id
1 'polypeptide(L)'
;MNIDPATLLFTQDSIKNTFQVPHEDERIDDAVDAILQGKLTACAFPAIRVVSYEGHLWSLDNRRLWVFKKAKVETISVFLSSKYYFHRRFQELITDPALMNRIRQPCYWPRVRGPCRKKFHSPVPTRRYASHDHSARSEDEPKTFMQKVAGLLAAIWKYVMS
;
A
#
# COMPACT_ATOMS: atom_id res chain seq x y z
N MET A 1 -6.41 -15.57 1.90
CA MET A 1 -7.26 -15.18 3.06
C MET A 1 -7.37 -13.67 3.11
N ASN A 2 -8.42 -13.14 3.72
CA ASN A 2 -8.64 -11.70 3.86
C ASN A 2 -8.33 -11.26 5.30
N ILE A 3 -7.58 -10.18 5.48
CA ILE A 3 -7.15 -9.72 6.81
C ILE A 3 -7.16 -8.20 6.90
N ASP A 4 -7.36 -7.67 8.10
CA ASP A 4 -7.13 -6.26 8.41
C ASP A 4 -5.61 -5.95 8.33
N PRO A 5 -5.19 -5.05 7.43
CA PRO A 5 -3.80 -4.62 7.32
C PRO A 5 -3.19 -4.18 8.65
N ALA A 6 -3.96 -3.56 9.55
CA ALA A 6 -3.49 -3.04 10.83
C ALA A 6 -2.80 -4.12 11.68
N THR A 7 -3.30 -5.37 11.59
CA THR A 7 -2.82 -6.54 12.33
C THR A 7 -1.49 -7.11 11.83
N LEU A 8 -1.06 -6.75 10.62
CA LEU A 8 0.18 -7.26 10.02
C LEU A 8 1.40 -6.46 10.47
N LEU A 9 2.52 -7.14 10.71
CA LEU A 9 3.80 -6.52 11.02
C LEU A 9 4.65 -6.31 9.77
N PHE A 10 5.49 -5.28 9.79
CA PHE A 10 6.50 -5.06 8.77
C PHE A 10 7.70 -5.97 9.01
N THR A 11 8.50 -6.25 7.98
CA THR A 11 9.77 -7.00 8.12
C THR A 11 11.03 -6.16 7.92
N GLN A 12 10.88 -4.90 7.52
CA GLN A 12 12.00 -4.01 7.21
C GLN A 12 11.88 -2.74 8.02
N ASP A 13 13.02 -2.21 8.46
CA ASP A 13 13.10 -0.93 9.16
C ASP A 13 12.93 0.28 8.24
N SER A 14 13.11 0.04 6.94
CA SER A 14 13.14 1.05 5.90
C SER A 14 12.64 0.50 4.58
N ILE A 15 11.88 1.31 3.87
CA ILE A 15 11.30 0.98 2.57
C ILE A 15 11.65 2.06 1.54
N LYS A 16 11.70 1.70 0.25
CA LYS A 16 11.79 2.71 -0.81
C LYS A 16 10.44 3.43 -0.97
N ASN A 17 10.47 4.68 -1.43
CA ASN A 17 9.27 5.45 -1.78
C ASN A 17 8.63 5.05 -3.12
N THR A 18 9.25 4.11 -3.86
CA THR A 18 8.72 3.55 -5.11
C THR A 18 8.56 2.03 -5.04
N PHE A 19 7.75 1.46 -5.93
CA PHE A 19 7.57 0.01 -6.06
C PHE A 19 8.79 -0.66 -6.71
N GLN A 20 8.77 -2.00 -6.78
CA GLN A 20 9.85 -2.78 -7.42
C GLN A 20 9.53 -2.91 -8.90
N VAL A 21 10.54 -3.28 -9.69
CA VAL A 21 10.38 -3.68 -11.09
C VAL A 21 9.18 -4.61 -11.24
N PRO A 22 8.29 -4.35 -12.23
CA PRO A 22 8.40 -3.35 -13.31
C PRO A 22 7.84 -1.95 -13.01
N HIS A 23 7.63 -1.61 -11.73
CA HIS A 23 6.92 -0.40 -11.28
C HIS A 23 7.84 0.58 -10.54
N GLU A 24 9.11 0.68 -10.90
CA GLU A 24 10.07 1.57 -10.23
C GLU A 24 9.70 3.07 -10.27
N ASP A 25 8.91 3.49 -11.25
CA ASP A 25 8.44 4.88 -11.40
C ASP A 25 7.16 5.18 -10.58
N GLU A 26 6.51 4.14 -10.06
CA GLU A 26 5.28 4.28 -9.29
C GLU A 26 5.60 4.50 -7.82
N ARG A 27 5.07 5.60 -7.27
CA ARG A 27 5.33 6.00 -5.89
C ARG A 27 4.28 5.45 -4.93
N ILE A 28 4.73 5.08 -3.74
CA ILE A 28 3.84 4.55 -2.69
C ILE A 28 2.87 5.62 -2.18
N ASP A 29 3.26 6.90 -2.18
CA ASP A 29 2.38 7.98 -1.72
C ASP A 29 1.32 8.36 -2.75
N ASP A 30 1.61 8.23 -4.06
CA ASP A 30 0.60 8.35 -5.11
C ASP A 30 -0.44 7.24 -5.01
N ALA A 31 -0.01 6.01 -4.69
CA ALA A 31 -0.92 4.89 -4.48
C ALA A 31 -1.84 5.10 -3.27
N VAL A 32 -1.35 5.73 -2.19
CA VAL A 32 -2.22 6.09 -1.05
C VAL A 32 -3.30 7.07 -1.49
N ASP A 33 -2.93 8.15 -2.19
CA ASP A 33 -3.90 9.13 -2.67
C ASP A 33 -4.91 8.51 -3.64
N ALA A 34 -4.46 7.64 -4.55
CA ALA A 34 -5.34 6.97 -5.49
C ALA A 34 -6.37 6.08 -4.79
N ILE A 35 -5.98 5.38 -3.71
CA ILE A 35 -6.93 4.60 -2.89
C ILE A 35 -7.91 5.51 -2.16
N LEU A 36 -7.40 6.55 -1.49
CA LEU A 36 -8.25 7.48 -0.74
C LEU A 36 -9.27 8.20 -1.65
N GLN A 37 -8.90 8.48 -2.89
CA GLN A 37 -9.77 9.10 -3.88
C GLN A 37 -10.72 8.11 -4.57
N GLY A 38 -10.68 6.81 -4.22
CA GLY A 38 -11.48 5.78 -4.86
C GLY A 38 -11.08 5.46 -6.30
N LYS A 39 -9.92 5.96 -6.77
CA LYS A 39 -9.38 5.66 -8.11
C LYS A 39 -8.77 4.26 -8.17
N LEU A 40 -8.47 3.67 -7.01
CA LEU A 40 -7.80 2.39 -6.89
C LEU A 40 -8.32 1.66 -5.66
N THR A 41 -8.51 0.35 -5.76
CA THR A 41 -8.96 -0.47 -4.63
C THR A 41 -7.85 -1.42 -4.19
N ALA A 42 -7.88 -1.88 -2.95
CA ALA A 42 -6.87 -2.82 -2.47
C ALA A 42 -6.84 -4.14 -3.27
N CYS A 43 -7.99 -4.56 -3.81
CA CYS A 43 -8.12 -5.74 -4.68
C CYS A 43 -7.40 -5.59 -6.02
N ALA A 44 -7.10 -4.35 -6.43
CA ALA A 44 -6.33 -4.08 -7.63
C ALA A 44 -4.84 -4.44 -7.43
N PHE A 45 -4.37 -4.57 -6.19
CA PHE A 45 -3.01 -5.03 -5.95
C PHE A 45 -2.96 -6.56 -5.87
N PRO A 46 -1.80 -7.16 -6.16
CA PRO A 46 -1.58 -8.57 -5.87
C PRO A 46 -1.77 -8.85 -4.37
N ALA A 47 -2.08 -10.09 -4.03
CA ALA A 47 -2.15 -10.49 -2.62
C ALA A 47 -0.79 -10.27 -1.92
N ILE A 48 -0.81 -9.79 -0.68
CA ILE A 48 0.42 -9.64 0.11
C ILE A 48 0.91 -11.02 0.56
N ARG A 49 2.19 -11.30 0.36
CA ARG A 49 2.83 -12.48 0.93
C ARG A 49 3.14 -12.22 2.39
N VAL A 50 2.63 -13.09 3.25
CA VAL A 50 2.85 -13.04 4.70
C VAL A 50 3.50 -14.31 5.20
N VAL A 51 4.18 -14.24 6.34
CA VAL A 51 4.76 -15.39 7.03
C VAL A 51 4.27 -15.39 8.48
N SER A 52 3.96 -16.57 9.00
CA SER A 52 3.59 -16.74 10.41
C SER A 52 4.84 -17.08 11.21
N TYR A 53 5.13 -16.28 12.24
CA TYR A 53 6.28 -16.50 13.10
C TYR A 53 6.02 -15.91 14.49
N GLU A 54 6.24 -16.72 15.53
CA GLU A 54 5.98 -16.38 16.93
C GLU A 54 4.57 -15.82 17.16
N GLY A 55 3.55 -16.44 16.56
CA GLY A 55 2.15 -16.04 16.71
C GLY A 55 1.76 -14.74 15.98
N HIS A 56 2.66 -14.15 15.19
CA HIS A 56 2.41 -12.92 14.44
C HIS A 56 2.50 -13.16 12.93
N LEU A 57 1.79 -12.33 12.17
CA LEU A 57 1.86 -12.32 10.71
C LEU A 57 2.75 -11.17 10.23
N TRP A 58 3.80 -11.52 9.49
CA TRP A 58 4.81 -10.59 9.01
C TRP A 58 4.73 -10.44 7.49
N SER A 59 4.75 -9.21 6.99
CA SER A 59 4.67 -8.94 5.55
C SER A 59 6.02 -9.04 4.87
N LEU A 60 6.07 -9.76 3.74
CA LEU A 60 7.21 -9.74 2.84
C LEU A 60 7.13 -8.57 1.82
N ASP A 61 5.96 -7.93 1.74
CA ASP A 61 5.65 -6.88 0.76
C ASP A 61 5.39 -5.52 1.45
N ASN A 62 6.36 -5.07 2.25
CA ASN A 62 6.22 -3.92 3.16
C ASN A 62 5.73 -2.62 2.52
N ARG A 63 6.04 -2.36 1.24
CA ARG A 63 5.54 -1.15 0.56
C ARG A 63 4.04 -1.19 0.32
N ARG A 64 3.49 -2.34 -0.10
CA ARG A 64 2.03 -2.54 -0.25
C ARG A 64 1.35 -2.45 1.10
N LEU A 65 1.90 -3.09 2.13
CA LEU A 65 1.37 -2.98 3.48
C LEU A 65 1.36 -1.53 3.98
N TRP A 66 2.44 -0.79 3.73
CA TRP A 66 2.54 0.62 4.11
C TRP A 66 1.44 1.46 3.46
N VAL A 67 1.19 1.25 2.17
CA VAL A 67 0.12 1.92 1.42
C VAL A 67 -1.24 1.63 2.03
N PHE A 68 -1.56 0.35 2.28
CA PHE A 68 -2.87 -0.03 2.82
C PHE A 68 -3.11 0.49 4.23
N LYS A 69 -2.09 0.43 5.11
CA LYS A 69 -2.19 1.01 6.44
C LYS A 69 -2.36 2.53 6.39
N LYS A 70 -1.68 3.23 5.47
CA LYS A 70 -1.81 4.70 5.31
C LYS A 70 -3.17 5.10 4.76
N ALA A 71 -3.69 4.35 3.79
CA ALA A 71 -5.00 4.55 3.21
C ALA A 71 -6.15 4.05 4.11
N LYS A 72 -5.83 3.47 5.30
CA LYS A 72 -6.81 2.92 6.25
C LYS A 72 -7.76 1.90 5.59
N VAL A 73 -7.22 1.06 4.72
CA VAL A 73 -7.97 -0.03 4.11
C VAL A 73 -8.35 -1.03 5.20
N GLU A 74 -9.62 -1.44 5.24
CA GLU A 74 -10.15 -2.34 6.27
C GLU A 74 -9.81 -3.82 5.99
N THR A 75 -9.64 -4.20 4.73
CA THR A 75 -9.41 -5.60 4.36
C THR A 75 -8.55 -5.73 3.11
N ILE A 76 -7.56 -6.62 3.16
CA ILE A 76 -6.69 -6.97 2.04
C ILE A 76 -6.59 -8.47 1.85
N SER A 77 -6.33 -8.90 0.62
CA SER A 77 -6.03 -10.30 0.33
C SER A 77 -4.56 -10.61 0.62
N VAL A 78 -4.33 -11.72 1.30
CA VAL A 78 -2.99 -12.21 1.66
C VAL A 78 -2.83 -13.71 1.36
N PHE A 79 -1.58 -14.09 1.12
CA PHE A 79 -1.12 -15.46 0.91
C PHE A 79 -0.06 -15.82 1.93
N LEU A 80 -0.27 -16.91 2.68
CA LEU A 80 0.70 -17.41 3.65
C LEU A 80 1.83 -18.16 2.92
N SER A 81 3.06 -17.67 3.05
CA SER A 81 4.24 -18.27 2.47
C SER A 81 4.88 -19.25 3.44
N SER A 82 4.98 -20.52 3.04
CA SER A 82 5.72 -21.56 3.76
C SER A 82 7.24 -21.44 3.62
N LYS A 83 7.72 -20.64 2.66
CA LYS A 83 9.13 -20.51 2.27
C LYS A 83 9.83 -19.30 2.92
N TYR A 84 9.47 -18.96 4.15
CA TYR A 84 9.98 -17.77 4.83
C TYR A 84 11.50 -17.79 5.07
N TYR A 85 12.09 -18.99 5.16
CA TYR A 85 13.52 -19.19 5.36
C TYR A 85 14.38 -18.75 4.17
N PHE A 86 13.83 -18.72 2.96
CA PHE A 86 14.53 -18.19 1.78
C PHE A 86 14.46 -16.66 1.68
N HIS A 87 13.62 -16.00 2.47
CA HIS A 87 13.45 -14.57 2.34
C HIS A 87 14.52 -13.84 3.16
N ARG A 88 15.60 -13.41 2.50
CA ARG A 88 16.75 -12.72 3.12
C ARG A 88 16.36 -11.65 4.15
N ARG A 89 15.39 -10.78 3.83
CA ARG A 89 14.96 -9.72 4.77
C ARG A 89 14.27 -10.25 6.02
N PHE A 90 13.60 -11.38 5.90
CA PHE A 90 12.97 -12.02 7.06
C PHE A 90 14.02 -12.74 7.91
N GLN A 91 15.04 -13.34 7.27
CA GLN A 91 16.20 -13.89 7.99
C GLN A 91 16.96 -12.79 8.77
N GLU A 92 17.24 -11.65 8.12
CA GLU A 92 17.86 -10.49 8.78
C GLU A 92 17.07 -10.04 10.02
N LEU A 93 15.74 -10.04 9.94
CA LEU A 93 14.87 -9.68 11.05
C LEU A 93 14.97 -10.68 12.22
N ILE A 94 14.85 -11.98 11.97
CA ILE A 94 14.83 -12.98 13.05
C ILE A 94 16.20 -13.19 13.69
N THR A 95 17.29 -12.85 12.99
CA THR A 95 18.66 -12.91 13.53
C THR A 95 19.04 -11.65 14.34
N ASP A 96 18.25 -10.57 14.26
CA ASP A 96 18.47 -9.33 15.00
C ASP A 96 17.32 -9.07 16.01
N PRO A 97 17.45 -9.52 17.28
CA PRO A 97 16.45 -9.30 18.31
C PRO A 97 16.15 -7.83 18.59
N ALA A 98 17.13 -6.93 18.44
CA ALA A 98 16.94 -5.50 18.69
C ALA A 98 16.07 -4.86 17.61
N LEU A 99 16.28 -5.26 16.34
CA LEU A 99 15.42 -4.89 15.23
C LEU A 99 14.01 -5.46 15.39
N MET A 100 13.90 -6.76 15.73
CA MET A 100 12.64 -7.45 15.95
C MET A 100 11.78 -6.74 17.00
N ASN A 101 12.37 -6.45 18.16
CA ASN A 101 11.69 -5.76 19.25
C ASN A 101 11.22 -4.35 18.87
N ARG A 102 11.99 -3.64 18.05
CA ARG A 102 11.63 -2.30 17.56
C ARG A 102 10.43 -2.34 16.60
N ILE A 103 10.46 -3.27 15.64
CA ILE A 103 9.43 -3.37 14.60
C ILE A 103 8.11 -3.92 15.15
N ARG A 104 8.16 -4.76 16.20
CA ARG A 104 6.96 -5.32 16.86
C ARG A 104 6.16 -4.27 17.64
N GLN A 105 6.71 -3.09 17.91
CA GLN A 105 6.03 -2.08 18.71
C GLN A 105 4.67 -1.70 18.10
N PRO A 106 3.62 -1.52 18.94
CA PRO A 106 2.36 -0.97 18.46
C PRO A 106 2.63 0.40 17.84
N CYS A 107 2.00 0.66 16.69
CA CYS A 107 2.19 1.88 15.91
C CYS A 107 3.56 2.03 15.21
N TYR A 108 4.36 0.97 15.08
CA TYR A 108 5.60 1.02 14.30
C TYR A 108 5.33 1.37 12.82
N TRP A 109 6.16 2.26 12.27
CA TRP A 109 6.20 2.60 10.84
C TRP A 109 7.63 2.56 10.32
N PRO A 110 7.90 1.87 9.20
CA PRO A 110 9.23 1.87 8.60
C PRO A 110 9.59 3.25 8.06
N ARG A 111 10.88 3.59 8.09
CA ARG A 111 11.40 4.82 7.48
C ARG A 111 11.27 4.73 5.96
N VAL A 112 10.54 5.66 5.37
CA VAL A 112 10.49 5.79 3.90
C VAL A 112 11.75 6.50 3.42
N ARG A 113 12.50 5.85 2.53
CA ARG A 113 13.70 6.40 1.89
C ARG A 113 13.30 7.21 0.67
N GLY A 114 13.72 8.47 0.64
CA GLY A 114 13.39 9.44 -0.41
C GLY A 114 12.18 10.32 -0.06
N PRO A 115 11.86 11.30 -0.92
CA PRO A 115 10.72 12.19 -0.70
C PRO A 115 9.42 11.39 -0.61
N CYS A 116 8.57 11.68 0.36
CA CYS A 116 7.27 11.03 0.55
C CYS A 116 6.31 12.00 1.27
N ARG A 117 5.07 12.12 0.79
CA ARG A 117 4.03 12.92 1.45
C ARG A 117 3.77 12.39 2.88
N LYS A 118 3.58 13.32 3.81
CA LYS A 118 3.30 13.01 5.22
C LYS A 118 1.83 13.10 5.59
N LYS A 119 1.06 13.90 4.83
CA LYS A 119 -0.36 14.15 5.05
C LYS A 119 -1.12 13.62 3.85
N PHE A 120 -2.13 12.82 4.13
CA PHE A 120 -3.02 12.22 3.15
C PHE A 120 -4.44 12.61 3.55
N HIS A 121 -5.21 13.12 2.59
CA HIS A 121 -6.56 13.58 2.84
C HIS A 121 -7.51 12.64 2.09
N SER A 122 -8.43 12.01 2.82
CA SER A 122 -9.61 11.48 2.16
C SER A 122 -10.35 12.67 1.54
N PRO A 123 -10.85 12.60 0.30
CA PRO A 123 -11.87 13.53 -0.10
C PRO A 123 -12.96 13.45 0.97
N VAL A 124 -13.25 14.60 1.58
CA VAL A 124 -14.44 14.74 2.44
C VAL A 124 -15.59 14.26 1.57
N PRO A 125 -16.47 13.37 2.03
CA PRO A 125 -17.67 13.05 1.28
C PRO A 125 -18.44 14.37 1.17
N THR A 126 -18.34 15.04 0.02
CA THR A 126 -19.22 16.16 -0.30
C THR A 126 -20.62 15.58 -0.24
N ARG A 127 -21.32 15.93 0.82
CA ARG A 127 -22.72 15.62 1.06
C ARG A 127 -23.50 16.14 -0.15
N ARG A 128 -23.71 15.29 -1.16
CA ARG A 128 -24.60 15.57 -2.30
C ARG A 128 -25.83 14.69 -2.16
N TYR A 129 -26.69 15.09 -1.23
CA TYR A 129 -28.12 15.02 -1.46
C TYR A 129 -28.56 16.44 -1.83
N ALA A 130 -28.69 16.70 -3.12
CA ALA A 130 -29.49 17.78 -3.69
C ALA A 130 -29.67 17.49 -5.17
N SER A 131 -30.84 16.92 -5.48
CA SER A 131 -31.72 17.25 -6.61
C SER A 131 -31.12 17.91 -7.86
N HIS A 132 -31.43 17.31 -9.02
CA HIS A 132 -31.72 17.95 -10.31
C HIS A 132 -31.33 19.43 -10.45
N ASP A 133 -30.32 19.74 -11.28
CA ASP A 133 -30.52 20.63 -12.45
C ASP A 133 -29.31 20.58 -13.41
N HIS A 134 -29.58 20.89 -14.67
CA HIS A 134 -28.67 20.87 -15.83
C HIS A 134 -27.62 21.99 -15.81
N SER A 135 -26.51 21.73 -16.52
CA SER A 135 -25.56 22.68 -17.14
C SER A 135 -24.66 23.52 -16.23
N ALA A 136 -23.35 23.22 -16.24
CA ALA A 136 -22.33 24.09 -16.81
C ALA A 136 -20.90 23.55 -16.59
N ARG A 137 -20.12 23.74 -17.65
CA ARG A 137 -18.70 23.51 -17.89
C ARG A 137 -17.77 24.09 -16.81
N SER A 138 -16.77 23.33 -16.37
CA SER A 138 -15.41 23.83 -16.11
C SER A 138 -14.41 22.67 -16.14
N GLU A 139 -13.63 22.61 -17.21
CA GLU A 139 -12.47 21.73 -17.36
C GLU A 139 -11.26 22.47 -16.79
N ASP A 140 -10.75 22.02 -15.65
CA ASP A 140 -9.35 22.21 -15.26
C ASP A 140 -8.99 21.22 -14.14
N GLU A 141 -9.09 19.93 -14.46
CA GLU A 141 -8.36 18.89 -13.72
C GLU A 141 -6.94 18.77 -14.32
N PRO A 142 -5.87 18.77 -13.51
CA PRO A 142 -4.51 18.69 -14.03
C PRO A 142 -4.31 17.35 -14.75
N LYS A 143 -4.27 17.40 -16.10
CA LYS A 143 -4.09 16.27 -17.03
C LYS A 143 -2.94 15.33 -16.66
N THR A 144 -1.92 15.86 -15.97
CA THR A 144 -0.74 15.14 -15.48
C THR A 144 -1.05 14.09 -14.40
N PHE A 145 -2.10 14.28 -13.60
CA PHE A 145 -2.47 13.32 -12.55
C PHE A 145 -3.28 12.15 -13.11
N MET A 146 -4.22 12.43 -14.01
CA MET A 146 -5.02 11.39 -14.68
C MET A 146 -4.17 10.48 -15.58
N GLN A 147 -3.13 11.03 -16.23
CA GLN A 147 -2.16 10.22 -16.99
C GLN A 147 -1.37 9.24 -16.09
N LYS A 148 -1.01 9.65 -14.87
CA LYS A 148 -0.29 8.79 -13.91
C LYS A 148 -1.19 7.70 -13.32
N VAL A 149 -2.45 8.03 -13.02
CA VAL A 149 -3.45 7.06 -12.54
C VAL A 149 -3.77 6.03 -13.62
N ALA A 150 -3.94 6.46 -14.88
CA ALA A 150 -4.13 5.56 -16.00
C ALA A 150 -2.92 4.62 -16.18
N GLY A 151 -1.70 5.13 -16.01
CA GLY A 151 -0.48 4.32 -16.00
C GLY A 151 -0.50 3.25 -14.89
N LEU A 152 -0.84 3.65 -13.67
CA LEU A 152 -0.92 2.76 -12.50
C LEU A 152 -2.00 1.68 -12.65
N LEU A 153 -3.18 2.03 -13.18
CA LEU A 153 -4.26 1.08 -13.46
C LEU A 153 -3.91 0.12 -14.60
N ALA A 154 -3.26 0.60 -15.67
CA ALA A 154 -2.78 -0.23 -16.77
C ALA A 154 -1.66 -1.19 -16.32
N ALA A 155 -0.80 -0.74 -15.42
CA ALA A 155 0.26 -1.52 -14.78
C ALA A 155 -0.31 -2.66 -13.91
N ILE A 156 -1.33 -2.36 -13.12
CA ILE A 156 -2.06 -3.36 -12.32
C ILE A 156 -2.73 -4.41 -13.21
N TRP A 157 -3.39 -3.98 -14.29
CA TRP A 157 -4.09 -4.89 -15.20
C TRP A 157 -3.12 -5.87 -15.90
N LYS A 158 -1.90 -5.43 -16.23
CA LYS A 158 -0.87 -6.30 -16.83
C LYS A 158 -0.34 -7.36 -15.86
N TYR A 159 -0.29 -7.09 -14.56
CA TYR A 159 0.16 -8.04 -13.55
C TYR A 159 -0.83 -9.18 -13.28
N VAL A 160 -2.14 -8.94 -13.45
CA VAL A 160 -3.19 -9.96 -13.21
C VAL A 160 -3.28 -11.00 -14.35
N MET A 161 -2.73 -10.69 -15.53
CA MET A 161 -2.79 -11.52 -16.73
C MET A 161 -1.47 -12.27 -17.03
N SER A 162 -0.46 -12.22 -16.14
CA SER A 162 0.82 -12.95 -16.24
C SER A 162 0.97 -13.94 -15.10
#